data_AF-A0A383CHW7-F1
#
_entry.id   AF-A0A383CHW7-F1
#
_cell.length_a   1.000
_cell.length_b   1.000
_cell.length_c   1.000
_cell.angle_alpha   90.00
_cell.angle_beta   90.00
_cell.angle_gamma   90.00
#
_symmetry.space_group_name_H-M   'P 1'
#
loop_
_entity.id
_entity.type
_entity.pdbx_description
1 polymer ?
#
loop_
_entity_poly.entity_id
_entity_poly.type
_entity_poly.pdbx_seq_one_letter_code
_entity_poly.pdbx_strand_id
1 'polypeptide(L)'
;MPFWKQRDFESDVTSLIWIRRLIALPVLLMVIVIFQTAVFTQQATSKLISTTFYLEILEESNAYDFVVTDLSNSVLEDIRRENQNPVLEHIGLSNELLASSIEKIIPPEWIQRNFEANVEKVSQYIMGVDESFE
;
A
#
# COMPACT_ATOMS: atom_id res chain seq x y z
N MET A 1 -2.04 -24.89 -69.72
CA MET A 1 -1.58 -25.23 -68.35
C MET A 1 -2.68 -26.06 -67.67
N PRO A 2 -2.33 -27.14 -66.97
CA PRO A 2 -3.32 -28.07 -66.46
C PRO A 2 -4.08 -27.55 -65.22
N PHE A 3 -5.41 -27.70 -65.21
CA PHE A 3 -6.32 -27.18 -64.19
C PHE A 3 -6.09 -27.76 -62.78
N TRP A 4 -5.50 -28.95 -62.67
CA TRP A 4 -5.19 -29.58 -61.38
C TRP A 4 -4.09 -28.84 -60.61
N LYS A 5 -3.12 -28.24 -61.32
CA LYS A 5 -2.00 -27.51 -60.70
C LYS A 5 -2.40 -26.18 -60.06
N GLN A 6 -3.54 -25.60 -60.48
CA GLN A 6 -4.05 -24.33 -59.97
C GLN A 6 -4.82 -24.50 -58.65
N ARG A 7 -5.48 -25.65 -58.49
CA ARG A 7 -6.25 -26.01 -57.28
C ARG A 7 -5.34 -26.30 -56.09
N ASP A 8 -4.23 -27.00 -56.33
CA ASP A 8 -3.26 -27.35 -55.29
C ASP A 8 -2.54 -26.09 -54.75
N PHE A 9 -2.30 -25.11 -55.63
CA PHE A 9 -1.74 -23.81 -55.26
C PHE A 9 -2.70 -22.98 -54.38
N GLU A 10 -4.00 -22.99 -54.68
CA GLU A 10 -5.01 -22.27 -53.88
C GLU A 10 -5.21 -22.89 -52.48
N SER A 11 -5.15 -24.23 -52.37
CA SER A 11 -5.20 -24.93 -51.08
C SER A 11 -3.96 -24.72 -50.22
N ASP A 12 -2.77 -24.61 -50.84
CA ASP A 12 -1.53 -24.34 -50.10
C ASP A 12 -1.54 -22.91 -49.55
N VAL A 13 -1.97 -21.93 -50.34
CA VAL A 13 -2.04 -20.52 -49.92
C VAL A 13 -3.04 -20.32 -48.77
N THR A 14 -4.22 -20.96 -48.85
CA THR A 14 -5.22 -20.91 -47.77
C THR A 14 -4.75 -21.63 -46.51
N SER A 15 -4.05 -22.75 -46.64
CA SER A 15 -3.45 -23.49 -45.52
C SER A 15 -2.34 -22.68 -44.82
N LEU A 16 -1.48 -22.01 -45.58
CA LEU A 16 -0.46 -21.07 -45.07
C LEU A 16 -1.07 -19.90 -44.27
N ILE A 17 -2.22 -19.37 -44.71
CA ILE A 17 -2.94 -18.29 -44.00
C ILE A 17 -3.53 -18.81 -42.68
N TRP A 18 -4.08 -20.03 -42.66
CA TRP A 18 -4.62 -20.64 -41.44
C TRP A 18 -3.53 -20.97 -40.41
N ILE A 19 -2.37 -21.47 -40.84
CA ILE A 19 -1.21 -21.73 -39.98
C ILE A 19 -0.69 -20.42 -39.37
N ARG A 20 -0.58 -19.36 -40.17
CA ARG A 20 -0.18 -18.03 -39.69
C ARG A 20 -1.14 -17.50 -38.63
N ARG A 21 -2.45 -17.71 -38.79
CA ARG A 21 -3.47 -17.28 -37.81
C ARG A 21 -3.45 -18.14 -36.54
N LEU A 22 -3.17 -19.43 -36.66
CA LEU A 22 -3.02 -20.35 -35.53
C LEU A 22 -1.86 -19.93 -34.61
N ILE A 23 -0.74 -19.45 -35.18
CA ILE A 23 0.44 -18.99 -34.43
C ILE A 23 0.27 -17.54 -33.95
N ALA A 24 -0.37 -16.68 -34.74
CA ALA A 24 -0.56 -15.27 -34.35
C ALA A 24 -1.44 -15.09 -33.11
N LEU A 25 -2.39 -15.99 -32.88
CA LEU A 25 -3.33 -15.94 -31.77
C LEU A 25 -2.66 -16.07 -30.37
N PRO A 26 -1.83 -17.11 -30.11
CA PRO A 26 -1.09 -17.19 -28.85
C PRO A 26 -0.02 -16.10 -28.73
N VAL A 27 0.61 -15.68 -29.83
CA VAL A 27 1.60 -14.59 -29.82
C VAL A 27 0.94 -13.27 -29.40
N LEU A 28 -0.24 -12.95 -29.94
CA LEU A 28 -1.01 -11.77 -29.55
C LEU A 28 -1.35 -11.80 -28.05
N LEU A 29 -1.82 -12.94 -27.55
CA LEU A 29 -2.11 -13.10 -26.11
C LEU A 29 -0.86 -12.91 -25.26
N MET A 30 0.28 -13.46 -25.68
CA MET A 30 1.55 -13.30 -24.97
C MET A 30 1.99 -11.83 -24.94
N VAL A 31 1.86 -11.11 -26.05
CA VAL A 31 2.14 -9.67 -26.13
C VAL A 31 1.22 -8.88 -25.20
N ILE A 32 -0.07 -9.21 -25.15
CA ILE A 32 -1.01 -8.59 -24.21
C ILE A 32 -0.56 -8.84 -22.77
N VAL A 33 -0.22 -10.08 -22.41
CA VAL A 33 0.23 -10.42 -21.05
C VAL A 33 1.52 -9.68 -20.69
N ILE A 34 2.51 -9.63 -21.58
CA ILE A 34 3.76 -8.89 -21.38
C ILE A 34 3.49 -7.39 -21.22
N PHE A 35 2.57 -6.85 -22.00
CA PHE A 35 2.18 -5.45 -21.88
C PHE A 35 1.52 -5.17 -20.52
N GLN A 36 0.64 -6.04 -20.06
CA GLN A 36 -0.01 -5.92 -18.74
C GLN A 36 1.01 -5.97 -17.60
N THR A 37 1.97 -6.91 -17.65
CA THR A 37 3.00 -6.99 -16.60
C THR A 37 3.92 -5.78 -16.59
N ALA A 38 4.30 -5.26 -17.77
CA ALA A 38 5.13 -4.05 -17.86
C ALA A 38 4.43 -2.80 -17.30
N VAL A 39 3.15 -2.61 -17.65
CA VAL A 39 2.33 -1.52 -17.12
C VAL A 39 2.13 -1.66 -15.61
N PHE A 40 1.88 -2.89 -15.14
CA PHE A 40 1.75 -3.16 -13.71
C PHE A 40 3.04 -2.85 -12.97
N THR A 41 4.22 -3.22 -13.49
CA THR A 41 5.51 -2.85 -12.87
C THR A 41 5.64 -1.34 -12.75
N GLN A 42 5.32 -0.56 -13.79
CA GLN A 42 5.39 0.90 -13.69
C GLN A 42 4.42 1.49 -12.66
N GLN A 43 3.16 1.05 -12.68
CA GLN A 43 2.16 1.55 -11.74
C GLN A 43 2.45 1.12 -10.30
N ALA A 44 2.82 -0.15 -10.09
CA ALA A 44 3.15 -0.70 -8.78
C ALA A 44 4.41 -0.03 -8.23
N THR A 45 5.45 0.18 -9.01
CA THR A 45 6.65 0.89 -8.56
C THR A 45 6.32 2.32 -8.14
N SER A 46 5.49 3.05 -8.91
CA SER A 46 5.11 4.42 -8.53
C SER A 46 4.26 4.50 -7.26
N LYS A 47 3.35 3.55 -7.04
CA LYS A 47 2.42 3.56 -5.89
C LYS A 47 3.02 2.90 -4.64
N LEU A 48 3.69 1.76 -4.77
CA LEU A 48 4.26 1.03 -3.64
C LEU A 48 5.50 1.72 -3.05
N ILE A 49 6.22 2.51 -3.85
CA ILE A 49 7.34 3.31 -3.35
C ILE A 49 6.85 4.67 -2.82
N SER A 50 5.62 5.07 -3.17
CA SER A 50 5.05 6.31 -2.63
C SER A 50 4.74 6.13 -1.16
N THR A 51 5.22 7.07 -0.35
CA THR A 51 4.94 7.11 1.08
C THR A 51 3.45 7.35 1.36
N THR A 52 2.75 8.00 0.43
CA THR A 52 1.29 8.24 0.48
C THR A 52 0.48 6.95 0.55
N PHE A 53 0.91 5.87 -0.12
CA PHE A 53 0.21 4.58 -0.05
C PHE A 53 0.19 4.00 1.37
N TYR A 54 1.29 4.14 2.11
CA TYR A 54 1.37 3.66 3.50
C TYR A 54 0.63 4.59 4.48
N LEU A 55 0.64 5.92 4.23
CA LEU A 55 -0.13 6.87 5.02
C LEU A 55 -1.64 6.62 4.90
N GLU A 56 -2.12 6.32 3.69
CA GLU A 56 -3.53 5.99 3.44
C GLU A 56 -3.96 4.70 4.18
N ILE A 57 -3.07 3.69 4.24
CA ILE A 57 -3.32 2.48 5.04
C ILE A 57 -3.39 2.80 6.54
N LEU A 58 -2.53 3.69 7.06
CA LEU A 58 -2.54 4.07 8.47
C LEU A 58 -3.79 4.88 8.85
N GLU A 59 -4.24 5.75 7.95
CA GLU A 59 -5.49 6.49 8.07
C GLU A 59 -6.70 5.56 8.06
N GLU A 60 -6.78 4.64 7.09
CA GLU A 60 -7.91 3.70 6.97
C GLU A 60 -7.97 2.68 8.11
N SER A 61 -6.83 2.29 8.68
CA SER A 61 -6.74 1.26 9.71
C SER A 61 -7.00 1.74 11.14
N ASN A 62 -7.41 3.00 11.35
CA ASN A 62 -7.52 3.62 12.69
C ASN A 62 -6.23 3.49 13.52
N ALA A 63 -5.07 3.39 12.88
CA ALA A 63 -3.80 3.15 13.57
C ALA A 63 -3.48 4.26 14.59
N TYR A 64 -3.85 5.50 14.28
CA TYR A 64 -3.65 6.64 15.18
C TYR A 64 -4.53 6.59 16.42
N ASP A 65 -5.78 6.12 16.28
CA ASP A 65 -6.69 5.94 17.41
C ASP A 65 -6.15 4.84 18.35
N PHE A 66 -5.77 3.69 17.79
CA PHE A 66 -5.16 2.59 18.54
C PHE A 66 -3.95 3.02 19.40
N VAL A 67 -3.08 3.90 18.86
CA VAL A 67 -1.91 4.39 19.60
C VAL A 67 -2.33 5.28 20.78
N VAL A 68 -3.34 6.13 20.62
CA VAL A 68 -3.78 7.05 21.66
C VAL A 68 -4.60 6.34 22.71
N THR A 69 -5.52 5.47 22.31
CA THR A 69 -6.52 4.87 23.20
C THR A 69 -6.04 3.52 23.72
N ASP A 70 -5.93 2.53 22.85
CA ASP A 70 -5.66 1.14 23.23
C ASP A 70 -4.27 0.95 23.84
N LEU A 71 -3.24 1.52 23.21
CA LEU A 71 -1.87 1.40 23.71
C LEU A 71 -1.70 2.16 25.03
N SER A 72 -2.24 3.37 25.15
CA SER A 72 -2.16 4.15 26.40
C SER A 72 -2.87 3.43 27.55
N ASN A 73 -4.07 2.88 27.30
CA ASN A 73 -4.80 2.11 28.30
C ASN A 73 -4.02 0.87 28.74
N SER A 74 -3.43 0.12 27.79
CA SER A 74 -2.60 -1.04 28.10
C SER A 74 -1.40 -0.66 28.98
N VAL A 75 -0.68 0.42 28.64
CA VAL A 75 0.48 0.88 29.42
C VAL A 75 0.05 1.31 30.83
N LEU A 76 -1.06 2.04 30.96
CA LEU A 76 -1.60 2.44 32.26
C LEU A 76 -2.04 1.24 33.11
N GLU A 77 -2.63 0.22 32.49
CA GLU A 77 -3.02 -1.02 33.16
C GLU A 77 -1.79 -1.80 33.64
N ASP A 78 -0.77 -1.93 32.80
CA ASP A 78 0.49 -2.62 33.13
C ASP A 78 1.21 -1.91 34.29
N ILE A 79 1.33 -0.58 34.23
CA ILE A 79 1.92 0.22 35.31
C ILE A 79 1.14 0.00 36.62
N ARG A 80 -0.19 -0.05 36.57
CA ARG A 80 -1.03 -0.26 37.76
C ARG A 80 -0.86 -1.66 38.35
N ARG A 81 -0.82 -2.68 37.48
CA ARG A 81 -0.60 -4.08 37.88
C ARG A 81 0.78 -4.26 38.51
N GLU A 82 1.81 -3.65 37.94
CA GLU A 82 3.19 -3.78 38.41
C GLU A 82 3.46 -2.96 39.68
N ASN A 83 2.94 -1.73 39.77
CA ASN A 83 3.31 -0.82 40.85
C ASN A 83 2.37 -0.79 42.06
N GLN A 84 1.21 -1.47 42.05
CA GLN A 84 0.21 -1.52 43.14
C GLN A 84 0.16 -0.23 43.99
N ASN A 85 0.25 0.94 43.35
CA ASN A 85 0.68 2.15 44.05
C ASN A 85 -0.52 2.71 44.82
N PRO A 86 -0.55 2.63 46.16
CA PRO A 86 -1.72 3.00 46.95
C PRO A 86 -2.01 4.51 46.87
N VAL A 87 -1.04 5.32 46.45
CA VAL A 87 -1.20 6.77 46.29
C VAL A 87 -2.13 7.10 45.12
N LEU A 88 -2.00 6.40 43.98
CA LEU A 88 -2.87 6.60 42.81
C LEU A 88 -4.31 6.19 43.10
N GLU A 89 -4.50 5.16 43.92
CA GLU A 89 -5.82 4.74 44.42
C GLU A 89 -6.40 5.73 45.44
N HIS A 90 -5.59 6.24 46.38
CA HIS A 90 -6.06 7.17 47.42
C HIS A 90 -6.47 8.54 46.89
N ILE A 91 -5.80 9.05 45.86
CA ILE A 91 -6.15 10.33 45.23
C ILE A 91 -7.28 10.21 44.19
N GLY A 92 -7.84 9.00 44.01
CA GLY A 92 -8.94 8.76 43.07
C GLY A 92 -8.57 8.95 41.61
N LEU A 93 -7.27 8.86 41.26
CA LEU A 93 -6.84 8.94 39.87
C LEU A 93 -7.19 7.62 39.17
N SER A 94 -8.31 7.64 38.44
CA SER A 94 -8.75 6.49 37.67
C SER A 94 -8.00 6.42 36.34
N ASN A 95 -7.88 5.21 35.79
CA ASN A 95 -7.20 5.03 34.50
C ASN A 95 -7.97 5.72 33.38
N GLU A 96 -9.30 5.76 33.47
CA GLU A 96 -10.17 6.45 32.53
C GLU A 96 -9.93 7.96 32.53
N LEU A 97 -9.67 8.56 33.70
CA LEU A 97 -9.33 9.99 33.80
C LEU A 97 -7.97 10.29 33.17
N LEU A 98 -6.99 9.40 33.34
CA LEU A 98 -5.67 9.54 32.73
C LEU A 98 -5.74 9.35 31.21
N ALA A 99 -6.42 8.31 30.74
CA ALA A 99 -6.59 8.03 29.32
C ALA A 99 -7.32 9.18 28.61
N SER A 100 -8.45 9.65 29.16
CA SER A 100 -9.17 10.80 28.61
C SER A 100 -8.37 12.10 28.66
N SER A 101 -7.47 12.25 29.64
CA SER A 101 -6.55 13.39 29.68
C SER A 101 -5.49 13.29 28.60
N ILE A 102 -4.94 12.10 28.34
CA ILE A 102 -3.99 11.85 27.24
C ILE A 102 -4.65 12.14 25.89
N GLU A 103 -5.83 11.58 25.66
CA GLU A 103 -6.61 11.80 24.43
C GLU A 103 -6.92 13.29 24.22
N LYS A 104 -7.19 14.04 25.28
CA LYS A 104 -7.45 15.48 25.20
C LYS A 104 -6.20 16.31 24.88
N ILE A 105 -5.04 15.92 25.39
CA ILE A 105 -3.76 16.64 25.16
C ILE A 105 -3.19 16.29 23.79
N ILE A 106 -3.30 15.02 23.41
CA ILE A 106 -2.71 14.43 22.21
C ILE A 106 -3.82 13.66 21.48
N PRO A 107 -4.75 14.36 20.81
CA PRO A 107 -5.83 13.68 20.11
C PRO A 107 -5.30 12.95 18.86
N PRO A 108 -5.99 11.91 18.36
CA PRO A 108 -5.53 11.12 17.22
C PRO A 108 -5.19 11.96 15.98
N GLU A 109 -5.98 13.00 15.68
CA GLU A 109 -5.74 13.90 14.55
C GLU A 109 -4.49 14.79 14.72
N TRP A 110 -4.02 14.98 15.95
CA TRP A 110 -2.74 15.66 16.19
C TRP A 110 -1.58 14.73 15.83
N ILE A 111 -1.65 13.46 16.20
CA ILE A 111 -0.61 12.48 15.84
C ILE A 111 -0.56 12.32 14.32
N GLN A 112 -1.73 12.13 13.70
CA GLN A 112 -1.84 12.00 12.25
C GLN A 112 -1.18 13.18 11.53
N ARG A 113 -1.59 14.43 11.83
CA ARG A 113 -1.03 15.62 11.17
C ARG A 113 0.47 15.77 11.38
N ASN A 114 0.97 15.54 12.60
CA ASN A 114 2.40 15.66 12.86
C ASN A 114 3.19 14.54 12.19
N PHE A 115 2.66 13.32 12.15
CA PHE A 115 3.35 12.20 11.51
C PHE A 115 3.38 12.38 10.00
N GLU A 116 2.23 12.64 9.37
CA GLU A 116 2.13 12.85 7.92
C GLU A 116 3.00 14.02 7.43
N ALA A 117 3.01 15.16 8.15
CA ALA A 117 3.81 16.32 7.79
C ALA A 117 5.33 16.07 7.88
N ASN A 118 5.77 15.17 8.76
CA ASN A 118 7.18 14.79 8.88
C ASN A 118 7.55 13.70 7.87
N VAL A 119 6.65 12.75 7.64
CA VAL A 119 6.84 11.63 6.73
C VAL A 119 6.90 12.08 5.27
N GLU A 120 6.15 13.12 4.88
CA GLU A 120 6.27 13.73 3.55
C GLU A 120 7.69 14.27 3.29
N LYS A 121 8.32 14.88 4.29
CA LYS A 121 9.71 15.36 4.19
C LYS A 121 10.70 14.21 4.06
N VAL A 122 10.52 13.14 4.85
CA VAL A 122 11.36 11.93 4.74
C VAL A 122 11.24 11.30 3.36
N SER A 123 10.04 11.31 2.79
CA SER A 123 9.74 10.80 1.46
C SER A 123 10.51 11.55 0.37
N GLN A 124 10.50 12.88 0.41
CA GLN A 124 11.21 13.73 -0.55
C GLN A 124 12.72 13.50 -0.52
N TYR A 125 13.29 13.26 0.66
CA TYR A 125 14.70 12.88 0.81
C TYR A 125 15.03 11.51 0.20
N ILE A 126 14.22 10.47 0.49
CA ILE A 126 14.44 9.13 -0.08
C ILE A 126 14.30 9.12 -1.60
N MET A 127 13.37 9.92 -2.14
CA MET A 127 13.21 10.09 -3.59
C MET A 127 14.31 10.94 -4.24
N GLY A 128 15.23 11.51 -3.45
CA GLY A 128 16.32 12.37 -3.95
C GLY A 128 15.83 13.69 -4.54
N VAL A 129 14.63 14.13 -4.16
CA VAL A 129 14.07 15.43 -4.57
C VAL A 129 14.68 16.56 -3.74
N ASP A 130 15.04 16.27 -2.48
CA ASP A 130 15.71 17.19 -1.57
C ASP A 130 16.97 16.54 -0.99
N GLU A 131 18.09 17.27 -0.96
CA GLU A 131 19.40 16.73 -0.54
C GLU A 131 19.66 16.87 0.97
N SER A 132 18.80 17.56 1.73
CA SER A 132 19.03 17.83 3.17
C SER A 132 17.85 17.44 4.06
N PHE A 133 18.15 16.69 5.12
CA PHE A 133 17.29 16.47 6.29
C PHE A 133 17.59 17.58 7.31
N GLU A 134 16.73 18.58 7.45
CA GLU A 134 16.70 19.48 8.62
C GLU A 134 15.47 19.20 9.49
#